data_AF-A0A1Q7QBG8-F1
#
_entry.id   AF-A0A1Q7QBG8-F1
#
_cell.length_a   1.000
_cell.length_b   1.000
_cell.length_c   1.000
_cell.angle_alpha   90.00
_cell.angle_beta   90.00
_cell.angle_gamma   90.00
#
_symmetry.space_group_name_H-M   'P 1'
#
loop_
_entity.id
_entity.type
_entity.pdbx_description
1 polymer ?
#
loop_
_entity_poly.entity_id
_entity_poly.type
_entity_poly.pdbx_seq_one_letter_code
_entity_poly.pdbx_strand_id
1 'polypeptide(L)'
;MLQQSDVPAGLNVCTGSGPIEGYITNLQSTSPVLASRLNDEWQSLRTLGAVSAAISLFSSDDAACSAELASVSKSKSAAGFVAMFGDDGQADRAWQSGVLGFMPPAPGELPPGVNRGTSTGLGVSSWTYDRAPVRLACWHKSVFVALVVLTNLDLNAFKAATAAVDARLN
;
A
#
# COMPACT_ATOMS: atom_id res chain seq x y z
N MET A 1 -6.20 -1.23 7.39
CA MET A 1 -5.13 -2.08 6.79
C MET A 1 -5.71 -3.42 6.34
N LEU A 2 -4.96 -4.22 5.58
CA LEU A 2 -5.41 -5.56 5.17
C LEU A 2 -5.43 -6.52 6.35
N GLN A 3 -6.37 -7.44 6.32
CA GLN A 3 -6.55 -8.54 7.26
C GLN A 3 -6.46 -9.87 6.52
N GLN A 4 -6.23 -10.97 7.25
CA GLN A 4 -6.12 -12.31 6.66
C GLN A 4 -7.37 -12.71 5.85
N SER A 5 -8.55 -12.22 6.23
CA SER A 5 -9.81 -12.45 5.51
C SER A 5 -9.89 -11.74 4.15
N ASP A 6 -9.04 -10.75 3.90
CA ASP A 6 -9.08 -9.90 2.70
C ASP A 6 -8.19 -10.43 1.59
N VAL A 7 -7.37 -11.44 1.90
CA VAL A 7 -6.40 -12.01 0.98
C VAL A 7 -6.75 -13.48 0.68
N PRO A 8 -6.42 -13.99 -0.52
CA PRO A 8 -6.70 -15.38 -0.87
C PRO A 8 -6.02 -16.39 0.07
N ALA A 9 -6.63 -17.58 0.17
CA ALA A 9 -6.06 -18.68 0.92
C ALA A 9 -4.64 -19.06 0.42
N GLY A 10 -3.81 -19.55 1.34
CA GLY A 10 -2.42 -19.91 1.05
C GLY A 10 -1.41 -18.76 1.17
N LEU A 11 -1.85 -17.59 1.62
CA LEU A 11 -0.98 -16.49 2.04
C LEU A 11 -0.92 -16.43 3.56
N ASN A 12 0.29 -16.35 4.11
CA ASN A 12 0.54 -16.21 5.54
C ASN A 12 0.93 -14.77 5.85
N VAL A 13 0.51 -14.27 7.01
CA VAL A 13 0.97 -12.97 7.51
C VAL A 13 2.48 -12.99 7.73
N CYS A 14 3.17 -12.00 7.18
CA CYS A 14 4.59 -11.82 7.35
C CYS A 14 4.90 -11.28 8.75
N THR A 15 5.94 -11.82 9.37
CA THR A 15 6.50 -11.33 10.63
C THR A 15 6.82 -9.84 10.52
N GLY A 16 6.38 -9.06 11.51
CA GLY A 16 6.58 -7.62 11.56
C GLY A 16 5.44 -6.79 10.96
N SER A 17 4.42 -7.41 10.35
CA SER A 17 3.16 -6.72 10.03
C SER A 17 2.57 -6.06 11.29
N GLY A 18 2.18 -4.80 11.19
CA GLY A 18 1.75 -3.99 12.34
C GLY A 18 2.10 -2.50 12.15
N PRO A 19 2.36 -1.76 13.24
CA PRO A 19 2.83 -0.37 13.17
C PRO A 19 4.10 -0.23 12.32
N ILE A 20 4.17 0.84 11.53
CA ILE A 20 5.22 1.03 10.53
C ILE A 20 6.63 1.07 11.15
N GLU A 21 6.78 1.67 12.33
CA GLU A 21 8.07 1.75 13.02
C GLU A 21 8.58 0.38 13.41
N GLY A 22 7.70 -0.46 13.96
CA GLY A 22 8.03 -1.84 14.32
C GLY A 22 8.41 -2.67 13.09
N TYR A 23 7.71 -2.48 11.97
CA TYR A 23 8.05 -3.12 10.71
C TYR A 23 9.44 -2.69 10.20
N ILE A 24 9.74 -1.39 10.19
CA ILE A 24 11.05 -0.85 9.79
C ILE A 24 12.15 -1.41 10.69
N THR A 25 11.96 -1.44 12.02
CA THR A 25 12.95 -2.00 12.96
C THR A 25 13.21 -3.48 12.67
N ASN A 26 12.17 -4.28 12.43
CA ASN A 26 12.35 -5.69 12.09
C ASN A 26 13.14 -5.88 10.78
N LEU A 27 12.85 -5.06 9.76
CA LEU A 27 13.55 -5.09 8.48
C LEU A 27 15.04 -4.75 8.58
N GLN A 28 15.50 -4.03 9.61
CA GLN A 28 16.93 -3.69 9.73
C GLN A 28 17.82 -4.95 9.80
N SER A 29 17.30 -6.04 10.35
CA SER A 29 18.03 -7.31 10.48
C SER A 29 18.07 -8.15 9.19
N THR A 30 17.05 -8.03 8.34
CA THR A 30 16.86 -8.88 7.15
C THR A 30 17.12 -8.15 5.84
N SER A 31 16.83 -6.85 5.78
CA SER A 31 16.95 -6.00 4.60
C SER A 31 17.23 -4.54 4.99
N PRO A 32 18.46 -4.21 5.42
CA PRO A 32 18.80 -2.88 5.94
C PRO A 32 18.63 -1.75 4.91
N VAL A 33 18.83 -2.05 3.62
CA VAL A 33 18.60 -1.08 2.54
C VAL A 33 17.12 -0.73 2.41
N LEU A 34 16.24 -1.74 2.44
CA LEU A 34 14.79 -1.51 2.40
C LEU A 34 14.32 -0.79 3.66
N ALA A 35 14.85 -1.16 4.83
CA ALA A 35 14.54 -0.49 6.09
C ALA A 35 14.89 1.01 6.03
N SER A 36 16.07 1.35 5.50
CA SER A 36 16.48 2.76 5.35
C SER A 36 15.53 3.52 4.43
N ARG A 37 15.21 2.98 3.24
CA ARG A 37 14.29 3.63 2.29
C ARG A 37 12.90 3.83 2.89
N LEU A 38 12.34 2.80 3.52
CA LEU A 38 11.03 2.90 4.16
C LEU A 38 11.03 3.89 5.33
N ASN A 39 12.15 4.01 6.05
CA ASN A 39 12.29 5.04 7.06
C ASN A 39 12.28 6.45 6.45
N ASP A 40 13.01 6.67 5.35
CA ASP A 40 13.04 7.97 4.68
C ASP A 40 11.66 8.36 4.12
N GLU A 41 10.96 7.39 3.52
CA GLU A 41 9.57 7.56 3.07
C GLU A 41 8.62 7.84 4.25
N TRP A 42 8.76 7.12 5.36
CA TRP A 42 7.95 7.36 6.56
C TRP A 42 8.20 8.74 7.14
N GLN A 43 9.46 9.16 7.29
CA GLN A 43 9.77 10.52 7.75
C GLN A 43 9.22 11.58 6.79
N SER A 44 9.27 11.35 5.48
CA SER A 44 8.68 12.24 4.48
C SER A 44 7.18 12.40 4.69
N LEU A 45 6.44 11.30 4.88
CA LEU A 45 5.01 11.35 5.21
C LEU A 45 4.74 12.08 6.54
N ARG A 46 5.61 11.91 7.54
CA ARG A 46 5.51 12.66 8.80
C ARG A 46 5.70 14.16 8.62
N THR A 47 6.60 14.61 7.73
CA THR A 47 6.71 16.04 7.40
C THR A 47 5.46 16.61 6.74
N LEU A 48 4.66 15.75 6.10
CA LEU A 48 3.38 16.10 5.49
C LEU A 48 2.20 16.01 6.47
N GLY A 49 2.45 15.58 7.72
CA GLY A 49 1.45 15.55 8.79
C GLY A 49 0.98 14.16 9.21
N ALA A 50 1.64 13.09 8.74
CA ALA A 50 1.31 11.74 9.20
C ALA A 50 1.59 11.58 10.71
N VAL A 51 0.61 11.07 11.44
CA VAL A 51 0.67 10.86 12.91
C VAL A 51 0.84 9.40 13.29
N SER A 52 0.38 8.48 12.45
CA SER A 52 0.57 7.04 12.62
C SER A 52 0.45 6.34 11.27
N ALA A 53 1.07 5.16 11.15
CA ALA A 53 0.85 4.28 10.02
C ALA A 53 1.02 2.81 10.40
N ALA A 54 0.40 1.94 9.62
CA ALA A 54 0.52 0.51 9.75
C ALA A 54 0.68 -0.15 8.38
N ILE A 55 1.44 -1.23 8.34
CA ILE A 55 1.63 -2.08 7.18
C ILE A 55 1.31 -3.53 7.51
N SER A 56 0.56 -4.16 6.63
CA SER A 56 0.21 -5.59 6.69
C SER A 56 0.73 -6.24 5.42
N LEU A 57 1.58 -7.26 5.56
CA LEU A 57 2.14 -8.00 4.44
C LEU A 57 1.77 -9.47 4.58
N PHE A 58 1.35 -10.07 3.47
CA PHE A 58 1.00 -11.47 3.36
C PHE A 58 1.75 -12.08 2.19
N SER A 59 2.27 -13.30 2.35
CA SER A 59 3.02 -13.98 1.30
C SER A 59 2.79 -15.49 1.32
N SER A 60 2.92 -16.12 0.16
CA SER A 60 3.03 -17.59 0.05
C SER A 60 4.45 -18.10 0.31
N ASP A 61 5.40 -17.19 0.50
CA ASP A 61 6.84 -17.46 0.67
C ASP A 61 7.45 -16.42 1.61
N ASP A 62 8.06 -16.88 2.70
CA ASP A 62 8.64 -16.04 3.73
C ASP A 62 9.75 -15.13 3.19
N ALA A 63 10.45 -15.54 2.12
CA ALA A 63 11.47 -14.71 1.49
C ALA A 63 10.88 -13.42 0.88
N ALA A 64 9.60 -13.42 0.49
CA ALA A 64 8.93 -12.23 -0.02
C ALA A 64 8.53 -11.25 1.09
N CYS A 65 8.62 -11.65 2.37
CA CYS A 65 8.26 -10.81 3.51
C CYS A 65 9.22 -9.64 3.76
N SER A 66 10.44 -9.71 3.22
CA SER A 66 11.45 -8.66 3.33
C SER A 66 11.85 -8.08 1.96
N ALA A 67 11.06 -8.35 0.93
CA ALA A 67 11.26 -7.83 -0.42
C ALA A 67 10.63 -6.43 -0.58
N GLU A 68 11.13 -5.67 -1.55
CA GLU A 68 10.54 -4.38 -1.93
C GLU A 68 9.09 -4.58 -2.44
N LEU A 69 8.20 -3.64 -2.11
CA LEU A 69 6.81 -3.71 -2.57
C LEU A 69 6.77 -3.70 -4.10
N ALA A 70 5.81 -4.43 -4.67
CA ALA A 70 5.72 -4.65 -6.12
C ALA A 70 6.94 -5.34 -6.76
N SER A 71 7.84 -5.94 -5.97
CA SER A 71 8.91 -6.78 -6.49
C SER A 71 8.33 -8.00 -7.23
N VAL A 72 8.70 -8.14 -8.50
CA VAL A 72 8.21 -9.20 -9.38
C VAL A 72 8.97 -10.49 -9.09
N SER A 73 8.60 -11.17 -8.01
CA SER A 73 9.02 -12.55 -7.72
C SER A 73 8.00 -13.55 -8.29
N LYS A 74 8.24 -14.86 -8.15
CA LYS A 74 7.22 -15.89 -8.48
C LYS A 74 6.17 -16.04 -7.37
N SER A 75 6.46 -15.54 -6.17
CA SER A 75 5.65 -15.74 -4.98
C SER A 75 4.40 -14.87 -5.01
N LYS A 76 3.30 -15.37 -4.46
CA LYS A 76 2.08 -14.58 -4.31
C LYS A 76 2.23 -13.71 -3.07
N SER A 77 1.94 -12.43 -3.18
CA SER A 77 1.99 -11.52 -2.03
C SER A 77 0.93 -10.44 -2.10
N ALA A 78 0.57 -9.92 -0.93
CA ALA A 78 -0.33 -8.80 -0.76
C ALA A 78 0.19 -7.90 0.36
N ALA A 79 0.33 -6.62 0.08
CA ALA A 79 0.73 -5.60 1.03
C ALA A 79 -0.38 -4.54 1.14
N GLY A 80 -0.61 -4.06 2.35
CA GLY A 80 -1.53 -2.98 2.63
C GLY A 80 -0.87 -2.02 3.60
N PHE A 81 -0.69 -0.78 3.19
CA PHE A 81 -0.19 0.32 4.02
C PHE A 81 -1.32 1.32 4.23
N VAL A 82 -1.49 1.80 5.46
CA VAL A 82 -2.43 2.89 5.78
C VAL A 82 -1.72 3.87 6.70
N ALA A 83 -1.72 5.14 6.32
CA ALA A 83 -1.26 6.25 7.13
C ALA A 83 -2.45 7.13 7.54
N MET A 84 -2.43 7.61 8.79
CA MET A 84 -3.37 8.59 9.34
C MET A 84 -2.67 9.94 9.48
N PHE A 85 -3.38 11.02 9.15
CA PHE A 85 -2.89 12.40 9.17
C PHE A 85 -3.68 13.23 10.18
N GLY A 86 -3.17 14.42 10.50
CA GLY A 86 -3.86 15.33 11.42
C GLY A 86 -5.17 15.90 10.86
N ASP A 87 -5.25 16.09 9.54
CA ASP A 87 -6.43 16.58 8.84
C ASP A 87 -6.50 16.06 7.39
N ASP A 88 -7.67 16.20 6.77
CA ASP A 88 -7.95 15.79 5.38
C ASP A 88 -7.05 16.50 4.36
N GLY A 89 -6.72 17.78 4.60
CA GLY A 89 -5.83 18.53 3.71
C GLY A 89 -4.38 18.03 3.74
N GLN A 90 -3.89 17.57 4.90
CA GLN A 90 -2.60 16.89 5.04
C GLN A 90 -2.59 15.55 4.31
N ALA A 91 -3.66 14.75 4.49
CA ALA A 91 -3.81 13.46 3.83
C ALA A 91 -3.86 13.61 2.30
N ASP A 92 -4.63 14.58 1.78
CA ASP A 92 -4.70 14.84 0.34
C ASP A 92 -3.34 15.31 -0.22
N ARG A 93 -2.63 16.22 0.47
CA ARG A 93 -1.27 16.62 0.06
C ARG A 93 -0.30 15.44 0.02
N ALA A 94 -0.38 14.53 0.99
CA ALA A 94 0.45 13.34 1.02
C ALA A 94 0.13 12.40 -0.14
N TRP A 95 -1.15 12.13 -0.40
CA TRP A 95 -1.56 11.34 -1.56
C TRP A 95 -1.08 11.95 -2.89
N GLN A 96 -1.19 13.27 -3.06
CA GLN A 96 -0.71 13.98 -4.25
C GLN A 96 0.81 13.88 -4.43
N SER A 97 1.56 13.88 -3.33
CA SER A 97 3.04 13.81 -3.33
C SER A 97 3.56 12.39 -3.58
N GLY A 98 2.71 11.38 -3.40
CA GLY A 98 3.06 9.97 -3.49
C GLY A 98 3.27 9.32 -2.12
N VAL A 99 3.11 8.01 -2.08
CA VAL A 99 3.18 7.21 -0.85
C VAL A 99 4.12 6.03 -1.06
N LEU A 100 5.17 5.92 -0.25
CA LEU A 100 6.20 4.88 -0.36
C LEU A 100 6.79 4.80 -1.78
N GLY A 101 7.10 5.94 -2.39
CA GLY A 101 7.59 6.05 -3.76
C GLY A 101 6.54 5.86 -4.87
N PHE A 102 5.28 5.53 -4.54
CA PHE A 102 4.21 5.39 -5.54
C PHE A 102 3.46 6.71 -5.73
N MET A 103 3.71 7.37 -6.86
CA MET A 103 3.10 8.66 -7.20
C MET A 103 1.80 8.49 -7.98
N PRO A 104 0.78 9.34 -7.73
CA PRO A 104 -0.40 9.37 -8.59
C PRO A 104 -0.01 9.80 -10.01
N PRO A 105 -0.66 9.23 -11.04
CA PRO A 105 -0.48 9.69 -12.41
C PRO A 105 -0.95 11.15 -12.55
N ALA A 106 -0.29 11.91 -13.43
CA ALA A 106 -0.66 13.29 -13.72
C ALA A 106 -2.11 13.37 -14.23
N PRO A 107 -2.85 14.44 -13.92
CA PRO A 107 -4.21 14.62 -14.43
C PRO A 107 -4.25 14.54 -15.96
N GLY A 108 -5.08 13.65 -16.51
CA GLY A 108 -5.20 13.43 -17.96
C GLY A 108 -4.22 12.41 -18.54
N GLU A 109 -3.20 12.00 -17.79
CA GLU A 109 -2.34 10.88 -18.17
C GLU A 109 -2.91 9.58 -17.60
N LEU A 110 -3.45 8.74 -18.47
CA LEU A 110 -3.90 7.39 -18.12
C LEU A 110 -3.10 6.38 -18.95
N PRO A 111 -1.86 6.06 -18.54
CA PRO A 111 -1.12 4.97 -19.15
C PRO A 111 -1.94 3.67 -19.13
N PRO A 112 -1.69 2.75 -20.06
CA PRO A 112 -2.44 1.50 -20.11
C PRO A 112 -2.44 0.73 -18.78
N GLY A 113 -3.64 0.39 -18.29
CA GLY A 113 -3.83 -0.30 -17.00
C GLY A 113 -3.92 0.64 -15.79
N VAL A 114 -3.76 1.95 -15.97
CA VAL A 114 -3.95 2.94 -14.92
C VAL A 114 -5.37 3.48 -14.96
N ASN A 115 -6.04 3.54 -13.80
CA ASN A 115 -7.31 4.26 -13.64
C ASN A 115 -7.14 5.34 -12.56
N ARG A 116 -7.95 6.40 -12.62
CA ARG A 116 -7.90 7.52 -11.67
C ARG A 116 -9.30 8.02 -11.32
N GLY A 117 -9.44 8.53 -10.11
CA GLY A 117 -10.68 9.11 -9.61
C GLY A 117 -11.80 8.09 -9.49
N THR A 118 -13.04 8.51 -9.69
CA THR A 118 -14.24 7.69 -9.45
C THR A 118 -14.27 6.38 -10.25
N SER A 119 -13.54 6.30 -11.37
CA SER A 119 -13.40 5.08 -12.17
C SER A 119 -12.73 3.91 -11.42
N THR A 120 -11.98 4.19 -10.35
CA THR A 120 -11.35 3.16 -9.51
C THR A 120 -12.32 2.46 -8.57
N GLY A 121 -13.47 3.09 -8.27
CA GLY A 121 -14.38 2.67 -7.19
C GLY A 121 -13.93 3.05 -5.77
N LEU A 122 -12.81 3.78 -5.61
CA LEU A 122 -12.20 4.14 -4.31
C LEU A 122 -12.29 5.65 -4.01
N GLY A 123 -13.12 6.39 -4.75
CA GLY A 123 -13.34 7.84 -4.55
C GLY A 123 -12.53 8.73 -5.50
N VAL A 124 -12.65 10.05 -5.32
CA VAL A 124 -12.09 11.06 -6.24
C VAL A 124 -10.57 11.19 -6.17
N SER A 125 -9.97 11.07 -4.97
CA SER A 125 -8.53 11.10 -4.75
C SER A 125 -7.98 9.67 -4.72
N SER A 126 -8.05 8.99 -5.87
CA SER A 126 -7.61 7.60 -5.99
C SER A 126 -6.99 7.31 -7.35
N TRP A 127 -6.12 6.31 -7.39
CA TRP A 127 -5.65 5.72 -8.63
C TRP A 127 -5.35 4.24 -8.44
N THR A 128 -5.43 3.48 -9.54
CA THR A 128 -5.07 2.06 -9.59
C THR A 128 -4.16 1.79 -10.76
N TYR A 129 -3.33 0.75 -10.63
CA TYR A 129 -2.60 0.10 -11.70
C TYR A 129 -3.03 -1.37 -11.72
N ASP A 130 -3.68 -1.82 -12.79
CA ASP A 130 -4.20 -3.16 -12.97
C ASP A 130 -3.51 -3.86 -14.15
N ARG A 131 -2.30 -4.40 -13.90
CA ARG A 131 -1.62 -5.27 -14.86
C ARG A 131 -0.96 -6.44 -14.14
N ALA A 132 -1.11 -7.64 -14.67
CA ALA A 132 -0.31 -8.76 -14.15
C ALA A 132 1.20 -8.50 -14.42
N PRO A 133 2.09 -8.87 -13.49
CA PRO A 133 1.81 -9.57 -12.23
C PRO A 133 1.50 -8.64 -11.04
N VAL A 134 1.63 -7.32 -11.18
CA VAL A 134 1.51 -6.34 -10.07
C VAL A 134 0.25 -5.50 -10.19
N ARG A 135 -0.61 -5.56 -9.18
CA ARG A 135 -1.77 -4.69 -9.06
C ARG A 135 -1.59 -3.76 -7.88
N LEU A 136 -1.93 -2.49 -8.06
CA LEU A 136 -1.72 -1.47 -7.04
C LEU A 136 -2.91 -0.51 -6.99
N ALA A 137 -3.32 -0.12 -5.80
CA ALA A 137 -4.26 0.98 -5.56
C ALA A 137 -3.68 1.92 -4.53
N CYS A 138 -3.80 3.23 -4.74
CA CYS A 138 -3.49 4.23 -3.74
C CYS A 138 -4.58 5.31 -3.71
N TRP A 139 -5.13 5.57 -2.53
CA TRP A 139 -6.26 6.48 -2.38
C TRP A 139 -6.26 7.18 -1.03
N HIS A 140 -6.87 8.36 -1.04
CA HIS A 140 -7.11 9.20 0.11
C HIS A 140 -8.61 9.16 0.45
N LYS A 141 -8.93 9.07 1.74
CA LYS A 141 -10.29 9.12 2.27
C LYS A 141 -10.27 9.68 3.70
N SER A 142 -10.83 10.87 3.89
CA SER A 142 -10.78 11.57 5.19
C SER A 142 -9.33 11.73 5.64
N VAL A 143 -9.03 11.60 6.92
CA VAL A 143 -7.65 11.71 7.43
C VAL A 143 -6.73 10.53 7.05
N PHE A 144 -7.13 9.63 6.16
CA PHE A 144 -6.37 8.43 5.82
C PHE A 144 -5.87 8.43 4.37
N VAL A 145 -4.67 7.89 4.19
CA VAL A 145 -4.15 7.50 2.88
C VAL A 145 -3.80 6.02 2.92
N ALA A 146 -4.35 5.26 1.98
CA ALA A 146 -4.16 3.82 1.86
C ALA A 146 -3.44 3.46 0.56
N LEU A 147 -2.58 2.45 0.64
CA LEU A 147 -1.87 1.84 -0.48
C LEU A 147 -2.06 0.32 -0.36
N VAL A 148 -2.51 -0.32 -1.42
CA VAL A 148 -2.62 -1.79 -1.52
C VAL A 148 -1.85 -2.25 -2.73
N VAL A 149 -0.98 -3.24 -2.56
CA VAL A 149 -0.15 -3.83 -3.61
C VAL A 149 -0.31 -5.34 -3.59
N LEU A 150 -0.73 -5.94 -4.68
CA LEU A 150 -0.81 -7.39 -4.86
C LEU A 150 0.14 -7.83 -5.96
N THR A 151 0.83 -8.95 -5.76
CA THR A 151 1.73 -9.54 -6.76
C THR A 151 1.36 -11.01 -6.99
N ASN A 152 1.27 -11.40 -8.26
CA ASN A 152 0.85 -12.73 -8.72
C ASN A 152 -0.54 -13.18 -8.22
N LEU A 153 -1.41 -12.21 -7.93
CA LEU A 153 -2.81 -12.42 -7.56
C LEU A 153 -3.73 -11.85 -8.64
N ASP A 154 -4.91 -12.44 -8.78
CA ASP A 154 -5.87 -12.04 -9.81
C ASP A 154 -6.59 -10.72 -9.48
N LEU A 155 -7.34 -10.22 -10.47
CA LEU A 155 -8.07 -8.97 -10.36
C LEU A 155 -9.19 -9.02 -9.31
N ASN A 156 -9.80 -10.18 -9.08
CA ASN A 156 -10.89 -10.31 -8.11
C ASN A 156 -10.34 -10.21 -6.68
N ALA A 157 -9.20 -10.86 -6.42
CA ALA A 157 -8.47 -10.72 -5.16
C ALA A 157 -8.08 -9.25 -4.92
N PHE A 158 -7.60 -8.55 -5.96
CA PHE A 158 -7.25 -7.14 -5.86
C PHE A 158 -8.46 -6.26 -5.51
N LYS A 159 -9.58 -6.42 -6.21
CA LYS A 159 -10.81 -5.66 -5.93
C LYS A 159 -11.39 -5.96 -4.55
N ALA A 160 -11.34 -7.21 -4.10
CA ALA A 160 -11.80 -7.59 -2.77
C ALA A 160 -10.93 -6.96 -1.68
N ALA A 161 -9.60 -7.02 -1.85
CA ALA A 161 -8.64 -6.45 -0.91
C ALA A 161 -8.80 -4.92 -0.78
N THR A 162 -8.91 -4.19 -1.90
CA THR A 162 -9.06 -2.72 -1.87
C THR A 162 -10.40 -2.31 -1.27
N ALA A 163 -11.49 -2.99 -1.62
CA ALA A 163 -12.83 -2.72 -1.06
C ALA A 163 -12.87 -2.98 0.46
N ALA A 164 -12.24 -4.06 0.94
CA ALA A 164 -12.16 -4.39 2.36
C ALA A 164 -11.37 -3.34 3.16
N VAL A 165 -10.26 -2.84 2.60
CA VAL A 165 -9.51 -1.73 3.23
C VAL A 165 -10.35 -0.46 3.23
N ASP A 166 -10.96 -0.10 2.10
CA ASP A 166 -11.76 1.14 1.98
C ASP A 166 -12.95 1.18 2.95
N ALA A 167 -13.61 0.05 3.15
CA ALA A 167 -14.73 -0.09 4.09
C ALA A 167 -14.34 0.13 5.56
N ARG A 168 -13.04 0.12 5.88
CA ARG A 168 -12.52 0.38 7.25
C ARG A 168 -11.91 1.78 7.40
N LEU A 169 -11.78 2.55 6.32
CA LEU A 169 -11.34 3.95 6.36
C LEU A 169 -12.57 4.81 6.64
N ASN A 170 -12.79 5.13 7.92
CA ASN A 170 -13.94 5.88 8.44
C ASN A 170 -13.47 7.15 9.12
#